data_AF-A0A8T6UKM4-F1
#
_entry.id   AF-A0A8T6UKM4-F1
#
_cell.length_a   1.000
_cell.length_b   1.000
_cell.length_c   1.000
_cell.angle_alpha   90.00
_cell.angle_beta   90.00
_cell.angle_gamma   90.00
#
_symmetry.space_group_name_H-M   'P 1'
#
loop_
_entity.id
_entity.type
_entity.pdbx_description
1 polymer ?
#
loop_
_entity_poly.entity_id
_entity_poly.type
_entity_poly.pdbx_seq_one_letter_code
_entity_poly.pdbx_strand_id
1 'polypeptide(L)'
;MKFTLQSKEEMATYLKQTMHEDRLAIPYDNELIQELNVERFELTKSGKIKFSHPQGTHDDRFWAVALAVYASRAPSGPKADDFLFV
;
A
#
# COMPACT_ATOMS: atom_id res chain seq x y z
N MET A 1 0.73 -13.74 1.78
CA MET A 1 0.53 -12.58 2.67
C MET A 1 -0.90 -12.62 3.20
N LYS A 2 -1.15 -12.35 4.50
CA LYS A 2 -2.52 -12.32 5.05
C LYS A 2 -3.05 -10.90 4.96
N PHE A 3 -4.24 -10.70 4.37
CA PHE A 3 -4.90 -9.39 4.28
C PHE A 3 -5.56 -9.02 5.62
N THR A 4 -4.75 -8.50 6.54
CA THR A 4 -5.20 -7.87 7.79
C THR A 4 -5.26 -6.36 7.64
N LEU A 5 -5.94 -5.67 8.56
CA LEU A 5 -5.97 -4.20 8.59
C LEU A 5 -4.55 -3.59 8.57
N GLN A 6 -3.64 -4.14 9.39
CA GLN A 6 -2.26 -3.69 9.44
C GLN A 6 -1.52 -3.91 8.12
N SER A 7 -1.65 -5.10 7.51
CA SER A 7 -0.97 -5.37 6.24
C SER A 7 -1.49 -4.46 5.11
N LYS A 8 -2.79 -4.16 5.11
CA LYS A 8 -3.43 -3.25 4.16
C LYS A 8 -2.91 -1.82 4.33
N GLU A 9 -2.81 -1.37 5.57
CA GLU A 9 -2.22 -0.08 5.93
C GLU A 9 -0.78 0.04 5.44
N GLU A 10 0.07 -0.97 5.70
CA GLU A 10 1.47 -0.99 5.25
C GLU A 10 1.59 -0.97 3.72
N MET A 11 0.78 -1.77 3.00
CA MET A 11 0.79 -1.83 1.54
C MET A 11 0.36 -0.50 0.91
N ALA A 12 -0.78 0.05 1.33
CA ALA A 12 -1.30 1.29 0.78
C ALA A 12 -0.39 2.49 1.10
N THR A 13 0.22 2.51 2.29
CA THR A 13 1.21 3.53 2.66
C THR A 13 2.44 3.46 1.75
N TYR A 14 2.98 2.26 1.52
CA TYR A 14 4.14 2.09 0.65
C TYR A 14 3.84 2.43 -0.82
N LEU A 15 2.64 2.07 -1.30
CA LEU A 15 2.17 2.47 -2.61
C LEU A 15 2.15 4.00 -2.75
N LYS A 16 1.53 4.72 -1.80
CA LYS A 16 1.47 6.19 -1.82
C LYS A 16 2.85 6.83 -1.78
N GLN A 17 3.75 6.30 -0.96
CA GLN A 17 5.14 6.77 -0.92
C GLN A 17 5.81 6.61 -2.29
N THR A 18 5.68 5.44 -2.91
CA THR A 18 6.29 5.15 -4.23
C THR A 18 5.70 6.04 -5.33
N MET A 19 4.41 6.36 -5.26
CA MET A 19 3.76 7.33 -6.14
C MET A 19 4.29 8.75 -5.92
N HIS A 20 4.48 9.17 -4.67
CA HIS A 20 4.98 10.52 -4.36
C HIS A 20 6.45 10.73 -4.77
N GLU A 21 7.24 9.66 -4.77
CA GLU A 21 8.63 9.65 -5.20
C GLU A 21 8.80 9.46 -6.72
N ASP A 22 7.70 9.47 -7.49
CA ASP A 22 7.68 9.20 -8.94
C ASP A 22 8.35 7.87 -9.33
N ARG A 23 8.32 6.87 -8.42
CA ARG A 23 8.91 5.54 -8.63
C ARG A 23 7.91 4.51 -9.16
N LEU A 24 6.63 4.87 -9.26
CA LEU A 24 5.60 4.01 -9.84
C LEU A 24 5.32 4.40 -11.29
N ALA A 25 5.56 3.48 -12.22
CA ALA A 25 5.13 3.61 -13.61
C ALA A 25 4.06 2.55 -13.92
N ILE A 26 2.87 3.01 -14.32
CA ILE A 26 1.77 2.15 -14.75
C ILE A 26 1.32 2.53 -16.17
N PRO A 27 0.90 1.57 -17.00
CA PRO A 27 0.25 1.88 -18.27
C PRO A 27 -1.01 2.73 -18.06
N TYR A 28 -1.40 3.48 -19.08
CA TYR A 28 -2.66 4.22 -19.02
C TYR A 28 -3.84 3.24 -19.02
N ASP A 29 -4.47 3.12 -17.86
CA ASP A 29 -5.68 2.32 -17.64
C ASP A 29 -6.66 3.17 -16.83
N ASN A 30 -7.81 3.49 -17.45
CA ASN A 30 -8.79 4.39 -16.84
C ASN A 30 -9.43 3.77 -15.58
N GLU A 31 -9.70 2.46 -15.59
CA GLU A 31 -10.35 1.78 -14.46
C GLU A 31 -9.42 1.75 -13.26
N LEU A 32 -8.14 1.40 -13.47
CA LEU A 32 -7.14 1.43 -12.41
C LEU A 32 -6.95 2.85 -11.84
N ILE A 33 -6.86 3.86 -12.71
CA ILE A 33 -6.70 5.26 -12.30
C ILE A 33 -7.93 5.72 -11.50
N GLN A 34 -9.14 5.31 -11.88
CA GLN A 34 -10.34 5.59 -11.11
C GLN A 34 -10.27 4.96 -9.72
N GLU A 35 -9.94 3.67 -9.61
CA GLU A 35 -9.83 2.96 -8.32
C GLU A 35 -8.77 3.61 -7.39
N LEU A 36 -7.65 4.09 -7.95
CA LEU A 36 -6.62 4.82 -7.22
C LEU A 36 -7.11 6.18 -6.69
N ASN A 37 -7.92 6.89 -7.48
CA ASN A 37 -8.39 8.24 -7.14
C ASN A 37 -9.59 8.25 -6.17
N VAL A 38 -10.44 7.22 -6.19
CA VAL A 38 -11.62 7.15 -5.31
C VAL A 38 -11.30 6.62 -3.91
N GLU A 39 -10.10 6.06 -3.71
CA GLU A 39 -9.63 5.55 -2.43
C GLU A 39 -9.75 6.63 -1.33
N ARG A 40 -10.37 6.26 -0.20
CA ARG A 40 -10.46 7.09 1.00
C ARG A 40 -9.62 6.50 2.12
N PHE A 41 -9.11 7.38 2.98
CA PHE A 41 -8.45 6.99 4.21
C PHE A 41 -9.14 7.67 5.40
N GLU A 42 -9.29 6.91 6.48
CA GLU A 42 -9.84 7.39 7.74
C GLU A 42 -8.90 7.01 8.88
N LEU A 43 -8.64 7.97 9.78
CA LEU A 43 -7.94 7.68 11.02
C LEU A 43 -8.94 7.09 12.03
N THR A 44 -8.73 5.85 12.43
CA THR A 44 -9.60 5.19 13.41
C THR A 44 -9.37 5.77 14.80
N LYS A 45 -10.33 5.55 15.71
CA LYS A 45 -10.20 5.92 17.14
C LYS A 45 -9.01 5.25 17.84
N SER A 46 -8.51 4.14 17.29
CA SER A 46 -7.32 3.44 17.76
C SER A 46 -6.01 3.98 17.17
N GLY A 47 -6.08 5.05 16.36
CA GLY A 47 -4.91 5.68 15.74
C GLY A 47 -4.37 4.96 14.51
N LYS A 48 -5.10 3.97 13.97
CA LYS A 48 -4.71 3.24 12.75
C LYS A 48 -5.34 3.87 11.52
N ILE A 49 -4.67 3.81 10.39
CA ILE A 49 -5.24 4.25 9.12
C ILE A 49 -6.04 3.11 8.50
N LYS A 50 -7.31 3.37 8.22
CA LYS A 50 -8.18 2.45 7.48
C LYS A 50 -8.40 3.01 6.08
N PHE A 51 -8.02 2.21 5.08
CA PHE A 51 -8.32 2.48 3.68
C PHE A 51 -9.65 1.86 3.29
N SER A 52 -10.47 2.59 2.55
CA SER A 52 -11.79 2.16 2.10
C SER A 52 -12.16 2.77 0.75
N HIS A 53 -12.94 2.01 -0.01
CA HIS A 53 -13.52 2.46 -1.27
C HIS A 53 -15.00 2.82 -1.07
N PRO A 54 -15.53 3.86 -1.73
CA PRO A 54 -16.95 4.21 -1.67
C PRO A 54 -17.85 3.04 -2.09
N GLN A 55 -19.06 3.00 -1.54
CA GLN A 55 -20.03 1.97 -1.90
C GLN A 55 -20.32 2.00 -3.41
N GLY A 56 -20.28 0.82 -4.06
CA GLY A 56 -20.49 0.68 -5.49
C GLY A 56 -19.24 0.86 -6.36
N THR A 57 -18.06 0.97 -5.74
CA THR A 57 -16.77 0.97 -6.44
C THR A 57 -15.99 -0.32 -6.16
N HIS A 58 -15.07 -0.66 -7.06
CA HIS A 58 -14.18 -1.81 -6.93
C HIS A 58 -12.85 -1.39 -6.29
N ASP A 59 -12.20 -2.31 -5.58
CA ASP A 59 -10.86 -2.12 -4.99
C ASP A 59 -9.85 -3.21 -5.41
N ASP A 60 -10.25 -4.09 -6.32
CA ASP A 60 -9.48 -5.27 -6.71
C ASP A 60 -8.18 -4.89 -7.44
N ARG A 61 -8.24 -3.94 -8.38
CA ARG A 61 -7.05 -3.50 -9.14
C ARG A 61 -6.15 -2.65 -8.26
N PHE A 62 -6.74 -1.81 -7.42
CA PHE A 62 -6.01 -1.06 -6.40
C PHE A 62 -5.16 -1.99 -5.52
N TRP A 63 -5.76 -3.03 -4.93
CA TRP A 63 -5.02 -3.96 -4.08
C TRP A 63 -4.00 -4.81 -4.84
N ALA A 64 -4.28 -5.15 -6.10
CA ALA A 64 -3.32 -5.87 -6.93
C ALA A 64 -2.04 -5.04 -7.17
N VAL A 65 -2.19 -3.75 -7.50
CA VAL A 65 -1.05 -2.84 -7.66
C VAL A 65 -0.34 -2.59 -6.33
N ALA A 66 -1.09 -2.34 -5.25
CA ALA A 66 -0.50 -2.15 -3.92
C ALA A 66 0.35 -3.35 -3.50
N LEU A 67 -0.12 -4.57 -3.75
CA LEU A 67 0.62 -5.80 -3.46
C LEU A 67 1.88 -5.93 -4.31
N ALA A 68 1.79 -5.65 -5.62
CA ALA A 68 2.92 -5.73 -6.53
C ALA A 68 4.02 -4.74 -6.16
N VAL A 69 3.66 -3.49 -5.86
CA VAL A 69 4.59 -2.45 -5.41
C VAL A 69 5.17 -2.81 -4.05
N TYR A 70 4.36 -3.28 -3.11
CA TYR A 70 4.87 -3.70 -1.80
C TYR A 70 5.83 -4.90 -1.90
N ALA A 71 5.62 -5.81 -2.85
CA ALA A 71 6.54 -6.91 -3.10
C ALA A 71 7.87 -6.45 -3.74
N SER A 72 7.89 -5.29 -4.42
CA SER A 72 9.10 -4.73 -5.03
C SER A 72 10.01 -4.03 -4.03
N ARG A 73 9.57 -3.83 -2.78
CA ARG A 73 10.46 -3.32 -1.74
C ARG A 73 11.63 -4.30 -1.62
N ALA A 74 12.85 -3.78 -1.62
CA ALA A 74 14.00 -4.59 -1.21
C ALA A 74 13.65 -5.19 0.16
N PRO A 75 13.95 -6.48 0.41
CA PRO A 75 13.87 -6.96 1.78
C PRO A 75 14.68 -5.96 2.61
N SER A 76 14.13 -5.49 3.73
CA SER A 76 14.98 -4.93 4.75
C SER A 76 16.03 -6.02 4.99
N GLY A 77 17.26 -5.79 4.52
CA GLY A 77 18.39 -6.62 4.89
C GLY A 77 18.39 -6.76 6.42
N PRO A 78 19.02 -7.81 6.96
CA PRO A 78 19.03 -8.04 8.40
C PRO A 78 19.27 -6.71 9.12
N LYS A 79 18.36 -6.37 10.03
CA LYS A 79 18.46 -5.12 10.78
C LYS A 79 19.85 -5.12 11.42
N ALA A 80 20.61 -4.05 11.23
CA ALA A 80 21.99 -3.95 11.69
C ALA A 80 22.11 -4.10 13.23
N ASP A 81 21.00 -4.03 13.97
CA ASP A 81 20.88 -4.34 15.39
C ASP A 81 21.16 -5.82 15.77
N ASP A 82 21.14 -6.77 14.83
CA ASP A 82 21.40 -8.20 15.12
C ASP A 82 22.90 -8.56 15.26
N PHE A 83 23.82 -7.61 15.05
CA PHE A 83 25.28 -7.84 15.09
C PHE A 83 26.00 -7.19 16.28
N LEU A 84 25.29 -6.65 17.28
CA LEU A 84 25.91 -5.93 18.41
C LEU A 84 26.09 -6.75 19.71
N PHE A 85 25.94 -8.08 19.67
CA PHE A 85 26.24 -8.94 20.81
C PHE A 85 26.99 -10.21 20.40
N VAL A 86 28.22 -10.06 19.91
CA VAL A 86 29.29 -11.08 20.04
C VAL A 86 30.59 -10.38 20.36
#